data_AF-A0A139ZP66-F1
#
_entry.id   AF-A0A139ZP66-F1
#
_cell.length_a   1.000
_cell.length_b   1.000
_cell.length_c   1.000
_cell.angle_alpha   90.00
_cell.angle_beta   90.00
_cell.angle_gamma   90.00
#
_symmetry.space_group_name_H-M   'P 1'
#
loop_
_entity.id
_entity.type
_entity.pdbx_description
1 polymer ?
#
loop_
_entity_poly.entity_id
_entity_poly.type
_entity_poly.pdbx_seq_one_letter_code
_entity_poly.pdbx_strand_id
1 'polypeptide(L)'
;LHSLRYIHTAMTDPGPGLPWFVLVGYVDGEIFVHYDSNTRRYVPRTEWVKAPGAVDAEYWERNTRIAQSSERNGKVSLDTLQER
;
A
#
# COMPACT_ATOMS: atom_id res chain seq x y z
N LEU A 1 10.79 -15.51 16.19
CA LEU A 1 9.59 -14.65 16.27
C LEU A 1 9.42 -14.04 14.90
N HIS A 2 8.27 -14.21 14.26
CA HIS A 2 8.00 -13.62 12.95
C HIS A 2 6.81 -12.65 13.05
N SER A 3 6.77 -11.63 12.21
CA SER A 3 5.72 -10.62 12.19
C SER A 3 5.42 -10.14 10.77
N LEU A 4 4.13 -9.87 10.51
CA LEU A 4 3.65 -9.22 9.30
C LEU A 4 2.92 -7.94 9.72
N ARG A 5 3.22 -6.82 9.07
CA ARG A 5 2.59 -5.52 9.38
C ARG A 5 2.30 -4.76 8.10
N TYR A 6 1.10 -4.18 8.03
CA TYR A 6 0.74 -3.21 7.00
C TYR A 6 0.50 -1.84 7.63
N ILE A 7 1.07 -0.80 7.02
CA ILE A 7 0.88 0.59 7.43
C ILE A 7 0.24 1.33 6.26
N HIS A 8 -0.85 2.03 6.55
CA HIS A 8 -1.53 2.92 5.62
C HIS A 8 -1.35 4.35 6.10
N THR A 9 -0.99 5.25 5.19
CA THR A 9 -0.86 6.67 5.47
C THR A 9 -1.68 7.43 4.44
N ALA A 10 -2.64 8.23 4.91
CA ALA A 10 -3.44 9.14 4.11
C ALA A 10 -3.20 10.56 4.62
N MET A 11 -2.93 11.49 3.71
CA MET A 11 -2.56 12.88 4.02
C MET A 11 -3.43 13.83 3.21
N THR A 12 -3.85 14.94 3.84
CA THR A 12 -4.64 16.00 3.18
C THR A 12 -3.76 16.89 2.32
N ASP A 13 -2.53 17.17 2.77
CA ASP A 13 -1.50 17.89 2.04
C ASP A 13 -0.16 17.13 2.13
N PRO A 14 0.13 16.24 1.16
CA PRO A 14 1.39 15.49 1.14
C PRO A 14 2.59 16.34 0.69
N GLY A 15 2.38 17.55 0.16
CA GLY A 15 3.40 18.35 -0.52
C GLY A 15 3.55 18.04 -2.02
N PRO A 16 4.32 18.87 -2.76
CA PRO A 16 4.37 18.81 -4.21
C PRO A 16 4.92 17.49 -4.75
N GLY A 17 4.14 16.82 -5.61
CA GLY A 17 4.54 15.57 -6.28
C GLY A 17 4.57 14.33 -5.39
N LEU A 18 4.32 14.47 -4.09
CA LEU A 18 4.27 13.35 -3.15
C LEU A 18 2.88 12.69 -3.18
N PRO A 19 2.80 11.35 -3.01
CA PRO A 19 1.53 10.65 -2.99
C PRO A 19 0.75 11.01 -1.72
N TRP A 20 -0.52 11.32 -1.86
CA TRP A 20 -1.42 11.61 -0.74
C TRP A 20 -1.79 10.33 0.03
N PHE A 21 -1.68 9.16 -0.58
CA PHE A 21 -1.90 7.87 0.05
C PHE A 21 -0.75 6.89 -0.21
N VAL A 22 -0.30 6.19 0.83
CA VAL A 22 0.74 5.17 0.77
C VAL A 22 0.33 3.94 1.59
N LEU A 23 0.63 2.75 1.08
CA LEU A 23 0.53 1.48 1.80
C LEU A 23 1.88 0.77 1.73
N VAL A 24 2.42 0.42 2.88
CA VAL A 24 3.68 -0.32 3.01
C VAL A 24 3.47 -1.60 3.80
N GLY A 25 3.96 -2.72 3.30
CA GLY A 25 3.95 -4.01 3.99
C GLY A 25 5.34 -4.40 4.45
N TYR A 26 5.43 -4.90 5.69
CA TYR A 26 6.65 -5.35 6.34
C TYR A 26 6.54 -6.82 6.73
N VAL A 27 7.59 -7.60 6.48
CA VAL A 27 7.82 -8.92 7.08
C VAL A 27 9.07 -8.81 7.93
N ASP A 28 8.98 -9.13 9.22
CA ASP A 28 10.11 -9.11 10.17
C ASP A 28 10.85 -7.76 10.23
N GLY A 29 10.12 -6.67 10.00
CA GLY A 29 10.66 -5.31 10.01
C GLY A 29 11.27 -4.84 8.68
N GLU A 30 11.32 -5.71 7.65
CA GLU A 30 11.77 -5.37 6.31
C GLU A 30 10.58 -5.09 5.38
N ILE A 31 10.65 -4.01 4.60
CA ILE A 31 9.62 -3.69 3.60
C ILE A 31 9.69 -4.69 2.47
N PHE A 32 8.61 -5.44 2.23
CA PHE A 32 8.53 -6.38 1.12
C PHE A 32 7.62 -5.92 -0.02
N VAL A 33 6.73 -4.96 0.25
CA VAL A 33 5.73 -4.45 -0.71
C VAL A 33 5.39 -2.99 -0.46
N HIS A 34 5.00 -2.31 -1.53
CA HIS A 34 4.66 -0.89 -1.54
C HIS A 34 3.53 -0.59 -2.52
N TYR A 35 2.71 0.38 -2.18
CA TYR A 35 1.72 1.02 -3.05
C TYR A 35 1.66 2.51 -2.73
N ASP A 36 1.45 3.34 -3.74
CA ASP A 36 1.16 4.76 -3.56
C ASP A 36 0.11 5.27 -4.56
N SER A 37 -0.54 6.38 -4.22
CA SER A 37 -1.59 7.00 -5.03
C SER A 37 -1.12 7.56 -6.37
N ASN A 38 0.19 7.71 -6.59
CA ASN A 38 0.70 8.25 -7.85
C ASN A 38 0.83 7.13 -8.88
N THR A 39 1.41 6.00 -8.49
CA THR A 39 1.64 4.84 -9.37
C THR A 39 0.42 3.91 -9.41
N ARG A 40 -0.37 3.88 -8.34
CA ARG A 40 -1.58 3.07 -8.14
C ARG A 40 -1.38 1.59 -8.45
N ARG A 41 -0.20 1.07 -8.12
CA ARG A 41 0.20 -0.34 -8.31
C ARG A 41 0.81 -0.90 -7.02
N TYR A 42 0.44 -2.13 -6.70
CA TYR A 42 1.04 -2.88 -5.59
C TYR A 42 2.29 -3.58 -6.12
N VAL A 43 3.46 -3.16 -5.64
CA VAL A 43 4.75 -3.58 -6.20
C VAL A 43 5.65 -4.24 -5.15
N PRO A 44 6.44 -5.25 -5.55
CA PRO A 44 7.44 -5.87 -4.70
C PRO A 44 8.59 -4.91 -4.39
N ARG A 45 9.13 -4.98 -3.17
CA ARG A 45 10.32 -4.25 -2.72
C ARG A 45 11.51 -5.14 -2.38
N THR A 46 11.31 -6.44 -2.26
CA THR A 46 12.36 -7.44 -2.06
C THR A 46 12.37 -8.48 -3.19
N GLU A 47 13.49 -9.18 -3.36
CA GLU A 47 13.63 -10.19 -4.43
C GLU A 47 12.89 -11.49 -4.13
N TRP A 48 12.82 -11.89 -2.85
CA TRP A 48 12.18 -13.15 -2.48
C TRP A 48 10.69 -13.20 -2.85
N VAL A 49 9.98 -12.07 -2.80
CA VAL A 49 8.54 -12.02 -3.17
C VAL A 49 8.34 -12.04 -4.69
N LYS A 50 9.38 -11.74 -5.48
CA LYS A 50 9.38 -11.85 -6.95
C LYS A 50 9.76 -13.24 -7.44
N ALA A 51 10.34 -14.07 -6.57
CA ALA A 51 10.86 -15.37 -6.97
C ALA A 51 9.74 -16.23 -7.60
N PRO A 52 10.06 -17.04 -8.63
CA PRO A 52 9.07 -17.92 -9.25
C PRO A 52 8.36 -18.80 -8.21
N GLY A 53 7.03 -18.74 -8.18
CA GLY A 53 6.21 -19.50 -7.23
C GLY A 53 6.11 -18.91 -5.82
N ALA A 54 6.74 -17.77 -5.53
CA ALA A 54 6.60 -17.09 -4.23
C ALA A 54 5.18 -16.55 -4.00
N VAL A 55 4.51 -16.12 -5.07
CA VAL A 55 3.11 -15.66 -5.06
C VAL A 55 2.37 -16.23 -6.27
N ASP A 56 1.04 -16.28 -6.17
CA ASP A 56 0.18 -16.69 -7.28
C ASP A 56 0.15 -15.67 -8.43
N ALA A 57 -0.22 -16.10 -9.64
CA ALA A 57 -0.20 -15.26 -10.84
C ALA A 57 -1.10 -14.01 -10.73
N GLU A 58 -2.18 -14.09 -9.94
CA GLU A 58 -3.14 -13.00 -9.75
C GLU A 58 -2.80 -12.11 -8.54
N TYR A 59 -1.77 -12.46 -7.76
CA TYR A 59 -1.46 -11.82 -6.49
C TYR A 59 -1.29 -10.30 -6.64
N TRP A 60 -0.51 -9.86 -7.62
CA TRP A 60 -0.21 -8.44 -7.81
C TRP A 60 -1.43 -7.63 -8.25
N GLU A 61 -2.25 -8.19 -9.14
CA GLU A 61 -3.47 -7.53 -9.62
C GLU A 61 -4.54 -7.50 -8.53
N ARG A 62 -4.73 -8.60 -7.80
CA ARG A 62 -5.65 -8.68 -6.66
C ARG A 62 -5.28 -7.67 -5.58
N ASN A 63 -4.01 -7.63 -5.16
CA ASN A 63 -3.57 -6.70 -4.13
C ASN A 63 -3.55 -5.23 -4.62
N THR A 64 -3.33 -4.99 -5.91
CA THR A 64 -3.50 -3.64 -6.49
C THR A 64 -4.94 -3.17 -6.36
N ARG A 65 -5.93 -4.01 -6.66
CA ARG A 65 -7.36 -3.67 -6.50
C ARG A 65 -7.73 -3.43 -5.03
N ILE A 66 -7.20 -4.24 -4.11
CA ILE A 66 -7.40 -4.05 -2.66
C ILE A 66 -6.80 -2.72 -2.21
N ALA A 67 -5.56 -2.42 -2.60
CA ALA A 67 -4.89 -1.17 -2.23
C ALA A 67 -5.61 0.07 -2.81
N GLN A 68 -6.15 -0.01 -4.02
CA GLN A 68 -7.00 1.04 -4.60
C GLN A 68 -8.31 1.23 -3.83
N SER A 69 -8.87 0.17 -3.26
CA SER A 69 -10.03 0.28 -2.37
C SER A 69 -9.65 0.93 -1.04
N SER A 70 -8.50 0.57 -0.46
CA SER A 70 -7.98 1.21 0.76
C SER A 70 -7.68 2.69 0.52
N GLU A 71 -7.12 3.05 -0.64
CA GLU A 71 -6.92 4.44 -1.06
C GLU A 71 -8.26 5.20 -1.03
N ARG A 72 -9.29 4.67 -1.68
CA ARG A 72 -10.63 5.30 -1.68
C ARG A 72 -11.19 5.48 -0.28
N ASN A 73 -11.05 4.47 0.58
CA ASN A 73 -11.51 4.56 1.97
C ASN A 73 -10.72 5.61 2.76
N GLY A 74 -9.41 5.75 2.48
CA GLY A 74 -8.58 6.82 3.03
C GLY A 74 -9.12 8.20 2.66
N LYS A 75 -9.52 8.41 1.40
CA LYS A 75 -10.13 9.67 0.95
C LYS A 75 -11.40 9.99 1.75
N VAL A 76 -12.35 9.05 1.78
CA VAL A 76 -13.62 9.20 2.53
C VAL A 76 -13.38 9.47 4.00
N SER A 77 -12.39 8.79 4.61
CA SER A 77 -12.05 8.97 6.01
C SER A 77 -11.47 10.35 6.29
N LEU A 78 -10.57 10.85 5.44
CA LEU A 78 -10.04 12.22 5.57
C LEU A 78 -11.18 13.25 5.50
N ASP A 79 -12.03 13.15 4.48
CA ASP A 79 -13.15 14.07 4.28
C ASP A 79 -14.10 14.03 5.52
N THR A 80 -14.48 12.84 5.97
CA THR A 80 -15.39 12.66 7.13
C THR A 80 -14.79 13.16 8.45
N LEU A 81 -13.50 12.95 8.68
CA LEU A 81 -12.84 13.35 9.93
C LEU A 81 -12.52 14.84 9.97
N GLN A 82 -12.42 15.50 8.81
CA GLN A 82 -12.25 16.95 8.73
C GLN A 82 -13.58 17.71 8.95
N GLU A 83 -14.71 17.10 8.64
CA GLU A 83 -16.04 17.67 8.85
C GLU A 83 -16.56 17.54 10.29
N ARG A 84 -15.85 16.79 11.14
CA ARG A 84 -16.15 16.63 12.58
C ARG A 84 -15.39 17.61 13.44
#